data_AF-A0A2D7ABK9-F1
#
_entry.id   AF-A0A2D7ABK9-F1
#
_cell.length_a   1.000
_cell.length_b   1.000
_cell.length_c   1.000
_cell.angle_alpha   90.00
_cell.angle_beta   90.00
_cell.angle_gamma   90.00
#
_symmetry.space_group_name_H-M   'P 1'
#
loop_
_entity.id
_entity.type
_entity.pdbx_description
1 polymer ?
#
loop_
_entity_poly.entity_id
_entity_poly.type
_entity_poly.pdbx_seq_one_letter_code
_entity_poly.pdbx_strand_id
1 'polypeptide(L)'
;MWFMSKNMQWRLSNPFGMILVLSLTLTVAPVFASTDVKKNQQKQNLDEIRANQPNLSQHQGRQPVAEIYRHSLLGFTLVAPPGSQIEDRGEGKPVLIRSQKGFAVNVQAGIARPDIPLNRMSALLEPRYLGEGKPWSARGPEREMRVSGMPAHEVQYTGTNARARVIVARGQKYDYVLIFMAPHHQYVKLNHEFDWVLQQFKPNALDLVPVKSVTPYISKTSNPKSVSTNILRPISPSSKFNSGLMRSQRFSELQLGYEIQYPVDWEFNKRGQTSTIFSGKKGTLAHAAIIGVQNIQPIGARNGNDAAKRAFNQMRDSIGNAVRDLTIHSDTEWIYQRDGHRLPGRQVMVSYTHDGESFRKHMIIIARPKGTVAHVWSFTAPEKQFAAFQPIASDMLSSWKILLAKVH
;
A
#
# COMPACT_ATOMS: atom_id res chain seq x y z
N MET A 1 18.68 -46.84 8.75
CA MET A 1 17.34 -47.25 8.27
C MET A 1 16.32 -46.45 9.08
N TRP A 2 15.77 -45.37 8.51
CA TRP A 2 14.43 -45.32 7.87
C TRP A 2 13.33 -45.61 8.91
N PHE A 3 12.41 -44.72 9.27
CA PHE A 3 11.71 -43.69 8.50
C PHE A 3 11.35 -42.46 9.37
N MET A 4 11.49 -41.28 8.78
CA MET A 4 10.96 -40.00 9.26
C MET A 4 9.46 -39.88 8.96
N SER A 5 8.69 -39.32 9.89
CA SER A 5 7.41 -38.66 9.62
C SER A 5 7.49 -37.23 10.13
N LYS A 6 7.69 -36.27 9.21
CA LYS A 6 7.63 -34.82 9.45
C LYS A 6 6.33 -34.31 8.85
N ASN A 7 5.39 -33.89 9.69
CA ASN A 7 4.18 -33.20 9.27
C ASN A 7 4.23 -31.70 9.59
N MET A 8 4.12 -30.93 8.50
CA MET A 8 3.39 -29.67 8.37
C MET A 8 3.93 -28.43 9.09
N GLN A 9 4.83 -27.72 8.40
CA GLN A 9 5.19 -26.32 8.65
C GLN A 9 4.51 -25.41 7.63
N TRP A 10 3.84 -24.37 8.14
CA TRP A 10 3.13 -23.33 7.38
C TRP A 10 4.04 -22.15 7.05
N ARG A 11 3.90 -21.58 5.84
CA ARG A 11 4.49 -20.29 5.44
C ARG A 11 3.41 -19.26 5.12
N LEU A 12 3.63 -18.08 5.68
CA LEU A 12 2.89 -16.84 5.51
C LEU A 12 3.53 -16.04 4.37
N SER A 13 2.90 -15.97 3.20
CA SER A 13 2.99 -14.79 2.32
C SER A 13 2.00 -14.88 1.16
N ASN A 14 1.41 -13.75 0.79
CA ASN A 14 1.41 -13.39 -0.63
C ASN A 14 2.04 -11.99 -0.72
N PRO A 15 3.28 -11.84 -1.22
CA PRO A 15 4.12 -10.69 -0.94
C PRO A 15 4.44 -9.89 -2.21
N PHE A 16 3.66 -8.86 -2.55
CA PHE A 16 4.08 -7.98 -3.65
C PHE A 16 3.70 -6.53 -3.41
N GLY A 17 4.71 -5.66 -3.43
CA GLY A 17 4.61 -4.21 -3.41
C GLY A 17 5.09 -3.57 -2.12
N MET A 18 6.40 -3.63 -1.86
CA MET A 18 7.07 -2.82 -0.84
C MET A 18 7.48 -1.49 -1.48
N ILE A 19 6.95 -0.37 -0.99
CA ILE A 19 7.50 0.98 -1.21
C ILE A 19 7.43 1.73 0.11
N LEU A 20 8.59 2.12 0.61
CA LEU A 20 8.79 2.87 1.85
C LEU A 20 8.83 4.37 1.54
N VAL A 21 8.16 5.19 2.35
CA VAL A 21 8.38 6.65 2.41
C VAL A 21 9.01 6.93 3.78
N LEU A 22 10.27 7.36 3.77
CA LEU A 22 11.02 7.80 4.95
C LEU A 22 10.80 9.30 5.14
N SER A 23 10.33 9.71 6.32
CA SER A 23 10.44 11.10 6.79
C SER A 23 11.60 11.17 7.77
N LEU A 24 12.73 11.75 7.35
CA LEU A 24 13.79 12.18 8.25
C LEU A 24 13.35 13.45 8.98
N THR A 25 13.29 13.41 10.31
CA THR A 25 13.37 14.61 11.15
C THR A 25 14.82 14.79 11.58
N LEU A 26 15.47 15.87 11.14
CA LEU A 26 16.76 16.28 11.68
C LEU A 26 16.56 16.79 13.12
N THR A 27 17.23 16.17 14.08
CA THR A 27 17.60 16.79 15.35
C THR A 27 18.93 17.51 15.17
N VAL A 28 18.92 18.84 15.24
CA VAL A 28 20.14 19.65 15.36
C VAL A 28 20.54 19.66 16.83
N ALA A 29 21.71 19.13 17.16
CA ALA A 29 22.34 19.33 18.46
C ALA A 29 23.03 20.71 18.48
N PRO A 30 22.90 21.51 19.55
CA PRO A 30 23.73 22.70 19.69
C PRO A 30 25.15 22.31 20.12
N VAL A 31 26.12 22.76 19.34
CA VAL A 31 27.53 22.81 19.74
C VAL A 31 27.68 23.96 20.74
N PHE A 32 28.17 23.64 21.93
CA PHE A 32 28.64 24.66 22.87
C PHE A 32 29.99 25.20 22.38
N ALA A 33 30.03 26.48 22.03
CA ALA A 33 31.25 27.27 22.00
C ALA A 33 30.97 28.63 22.66
N SER A 34 31.79 28.93 23.66
CA SER A 34 31.84 30.15 24.44
C SER A 34 32.16 31.38 23.58
N THR A 35 31.47 32.50 23.80
CA THR A 35 32.10 33.76 24.27
C THR A 35 31.06 34.87 24.42
N ASP A 36 31.26 35.66 25.47
CA ASP A 36 30.59 36.89 25.82
C ASP A 36 30.57 37.97 24.71
N VAL A 37 29.71 38.97 24.95
CA VAL A 37 29.75 40.36 24.47
C VAL A 37 28.60 40.77 23.50
N LYS A 38 27.81 41.76 23.97
CA LYS A 38 26.77 42.60 23.31
C LYS A 38 25.28 42.25 23.53
N LYS A 39 24.85 42.28 24.80
CA LYS A 39 23.52 42.83 25.15
C LYS A 39 23.60 44.36 25.09
N ASN A 40 23.05 44.99 24.04
CA ASN A 40 22.44 46.34 24.11
C ASN A 40 21.88 46.90 22.79
N GLN A 41 21.90 46.17 21.66
CA GLN A 41 21.32 46.66 20.40
C GLN A 41 19.96 46.05 20.01
N GLN A 42 19.39 45.16 20.81
CA GLN A 42 18.16 44.43 20.47
C GLN A 42 16.88 45.02 21.08
N LYS A 43 16.95 46.18 21.74
CA LYS A 43 15.80 46.79 22.44
C LYS A 43 15.21 48.03 21.76
N GLN A 44 15.77 48.49 20.65
CA GLN A 44 15.28 49.67 19.91
C GLN A 44 14.66 49.35 18.54
N ASN A 45 14.57 48.06 18.16
CA ASN A 45 14.03 47.65 16.85
C ASN A 45 12.69 46.88 16.96
N LEU A 46 12.05 46.92 18.13
CA LEU A 46 10.82 46.14 18.42
C LEU A 46 9.55 46.98 18.48
N ASP A 47 9.65 48.32 18.49
CA ASP A 47 8.50 49.22 18.55
C ASP A 47 8.09 49.78 17.17
N GLU A 48 8.90 49.63 16.12
CA GLU A 48 8.62 50.19 14.79
C GLU A 48 7.99 49.19 13.79
N ILE A 49 7.97 47.88 14.12
CA ILE A 49 7.36 46.84 13.27
C ILE A 49 5.85 46.66 13.57
N ARG A 50 5.32 47.31 14.62
CA ARG A 50 3.93 47.10 15.07
C ARG A 50 2.88 48.00 14.41
N ALA A 51 3.26 48.89 13.48
CA ALA A 51 2.35 49.89 12.92
C ALA A 51 1.89 49.66 11.47
N ASN A 52 2.34 48.61 10.76
CA ASN A 52 1.96 48.40 9.36
C ASN A 52 1.73 46.92 8.99
N GLN A 53 0.68 46.30 9.54
CA GLN A 53 0.06 45.11 8.93
C GLN A 53 -1.44 45.34 8.73
N PRO A 54 -1.99 45.07 7.53
CA PRO A 54 -3.42 45.21 7.28
C PRO A 54 -4.23 44.11 7.99
N ASN A 55 -5.43 44.49 8.42
CA ASN A 55 -6.46 43.74 9.13
C ASN A 55 -6.51 42.21 8.89
N LEU A 56 -6.06 41.45 9.90
CA LEU A 56 -6.58 40.11 10.20
C LEU A 56 -7.84 40.26 11.05
N SER A 57 -8.97 40.54 10.41
CA SER A 57 -10.27 40.51 11.09
C SER A 57 -10.75 39.07 11.27
N GLN A 58 -10.80 38.67 12.53
CA GLN A 58 -11.85 37.83 13.15
C GLN A 58 -11.91 36.33 12.79
N HIS A 59 -11.22 35.52 13.60
CA HIS A 59 -11.78 34.24 14.08
C HIS A 59 -11.92 34.29 15.60
N GLN A 60 -12.92 35.05 16.05
CA GLN A 60 -13.48 34.90 17.40
C GLN A 60 -14.42 33.68 17.42
N GLY A 61 -14.18 32.75 18.35
CA GLY A 61 -15.25 31.99 19.03
C GLY A 61 -16.02 30.92 18.25
N ARG A 62 -15.40 30.12 17.37
CA ARG A 62 -16.05 28.87 16.93
C ARG A 62 -15.85 27.79 17.99
N GLN A 63 -16.93 27.46 18.70
CA GLN A 63 -17.05 26.19 19.44
C GLN A 63 -16.56 25.05 18.54
N PRO A 64 -15.73 24.12 19.01
CA PRO A 64 -15.20 23.05 18.18
C PRO A 64 -16.35 22.10 17.78
N VAL A 65 -16.90 22.31 16.58
CA VAL A 65 -17.95 21.44 16.02
C VAL A 65 -17.29 20.16 15.53
N ALA A 66 -17.93 19.02 15.82
CA ALA A 66 -17.48 17.71 15.33
C ALA A 66 -17.52 17.67 13.79
N GLU A 67 -16.43 17.23 13.15
CA GLU A 67 -16.33 17.12 11.69
C GLU A 67 -16.83 15.74 11.25
N ILE A 68 -17.80 15.69 10.34
CA ILE A 68 -18.32 14.43 9.78
C ILE A 68 -17.62 14.16 8.45
N TYR A 69 -17.01 13.00 8.33
CA TYR A 69 -16.36 12.53 7.10
C TYR A 69 -17.09 11.32 6.53
N ARG A 70 -17.30 11.31 5.21
CA ARG A 70 -17.84 10.16 4.47
C ARG A 70 -16.84 9.73 3.41
N HIS A 71 -16.42 8.47 3.47
CA HIS A 71 -15.51 7.91 2.48
C HIS A 71 -16.25 7.72 1.15
N SER A 72 -15.78 8.40 0.10
CA SER A 72 -16.45 8.46 -1.21
C SER A 72 -16.65 7.10 -1.87
N LEU A 73 -15.63 6.22 -1.83
CA LEU A 73 -15.70 4.87 -2.41
C LEU A 73 -16.30 3.81 -1.49
N LEU A 74 -15.76 3.71 -0.27
CA LEU A 74 -16.08 2.63 0.66
C LEU A 74 -17.38 2.90 1.43
N GLY A 75 -17.90 4.13 1.39
CA GLY A 75 -19.23 4.48 1.87
C GLY A 75 -19.38 4.51 3.40
N PHE A 76 -18.32 4.26 4.16
CA PHE A 76 -18.33 4.41 5.61
C PHE A 76 -18.26 5.89 6.02
N THR A 77 -18.74 6.21 7.21
CA THR A 77 -18.73 7.55 7.81
C THR A 77 -17.99 7.51 9.15
N LEU A 78 -17.21 8.55 9.41
CA LEU A 78 -16.52 8.81 10.67
C LEU A 78 -16.90 10.19 11.17
N VAL A 79 -16.76 10.38 12.48
CA VAL A 79 -16.86 11.71 13.08
C VAL A 79 -15.59 11.97 13.87
N ALA A 80 -14.94 13.11 13.60
CA ALA A 80 -13.79 13.55 14.35
C ALA A 80 -14.25 14.27 15.64
N PRO A 81 -13.66 13.93 16.79
CA PRO A 81 -13.96 14.62 18.04
C PRO A 81 -13.63 16.11 17.95
N PRO A 82 -14.34 16.98 18.70
CA PRO A 82 -14.04 18.40 18.79
C PRO A 82 -12.54 18.70 18.96
N GLY A 83 -12.00 19.61 18.14
CA GLY A 83 -10.57 19.97 18.15
C GLY A 83 -9.67 18.95 17.43
N SER A 84 -10.25 18.06 16.64
CA SER A 84 -9.52 17.13 15.77
C SER A 84 -9.75 17.47 14.30
N GLN A 85 -8.79 17.10 13.45
CA GLN A 85 -8.83 17.30 12.01
C GLN A 85 -8.86 15.94 11.30
N ILE A 86 -9.68 15.83 10.26
CA ILE A 86 -9.70 14.66 9.38
C ILE A 86 -8.79 14.90 8.18
N GLU A 87 -7.87 13.98 7.96
CA GLU A 87 -7.01 13.91 6.79
C GLU A 87 -7.39 12.67 5.98
N ASP A 88 -8.11 12.87 4.88
CA ASP A 88 -8.31 11.84 3.87
C ASP A 88 -7.10 11.83 2.92
N ARG A 89 -6.39 10.72 2.87
CA ARG A 89 -5.17 10.56 2.07
C ARG A 89 -5.45 9.97 0.69
N GLY A 90 -6.72 9.79 0.35
CA GLY A 90 -7.21 9.24 -0.90
C GLY A 90 -7.43 7.72 -0.87
N GLU A 91 -7.86 7.19 -2.01
CA GLU A 91 -8.37 5.83 -2.15
C GLU A 91 -7.38 4.74 -1.70
N GLY A 92 -7.86 3.83 -0.85
CA GLY A 92 -7.08 2.70 -0.32
C GLY A 92 -6.03 3.08 0.71
N LYS A 93 -5.93 4.36 1.07
CA LYS A 93 -5.11 4.81 2.21
C LYS A 93 -5.99 4.97 3.45
N PRO A 94 -5.35 4.99 4.63
CA PRO A 94 -6.10 5.24 5.85
C PRO A 94 -6.60 6.68 5.91
N VAL A 95 -7.82 6.82 6.40
CA VAL A 95 -8.33 8.11 6.89
C VAL A 95 -7.70 8.35 8.26
N LEU A 96 -7.11 9.51 8.46
CA LEU A 96 -6.43 9.86 9.70
C LEU A 96 -7.16 10.98 10.42
N ILE A 97 -7.58 10.73 11.65
CA ILE A 97 -8.03 11.76 12.58
C ILE A 97 -6.82 12.16 13.44
N ARG A 98 -6.44 13.43 13.43
CA ARG A 98 -5.40 13.99 14.31
C ARG A 98 -6.03 14.94 15.30
N SER A 99 -5.87 14.68 16.59
CA SER A 99 -6.39 15.57 17.64
C SER A 99 -5.31 16.51 18.16
N GLN A 100 -5.71 17.76 18.44
CA GLN A 100 -4.87 18.68 19.21
C GLN A 100 -4.58 18.17 20.63
N LYS A 101 -5.39 17.22 21.14
CA LYS A 101 -5.17 16.53 22.42
C LYS A 101 -4.04 15.49 22.36
N GLY A 102 -3.36 15.32 21.21
CA GLY A 102 -2.16 14.49 21.09
C GLY A 102 -2.41 13.01 20.75
N PHE A 103 -3.63 12.63 20.40
CA PHE A 103 -3.94 11.29 19.87
C PHE A 103 -4.18 11.30 18.36
N ALA A 104 -4.09 10.11 17.75
CA ALA A 104 -4.46 9.88 16.37
C ALA A 104 -5.33 8.62 16.23
N VAL A 105 -6.28 8.65 15.30
CA VAL A 105 -7.07 7.49 14.88
C VAL A 105 -6.88 7.25 13.39
N ASN A 106 -6.44 6.07 13.02
CA ASN A 106 -6.23 5.65 11.65
C ASN A 106 -7.30 4.61 11.29
N VAL A 107 -8.07 4.86 10.23
CA VAL A 107 -9.16 3.99 9.80
C VAL A 107 -8.90 3.51 8.38
N GLN A 108 -8.89 2.20 8.19
CA GLN A 108 -8.70 1.52 6.92
C GLN A 108 -9.86 0.57 6.68
N ALA A 109 -10.23 0.37 5.41
CA ALA A 109 -11.07 -0.77 5.05
C ALA A 109 -10.47 -1.51 3.87
N GLY A 110 -10.57 -2.83 3.91
CA GLY A 110 -10.21 -3.74 2.83
C GLY A 110 -11.31 -4.76 2.62
N ILE A 111 -11.24 -5.54 1.55
CA ILE A 111 -12.21 -6.62 1.31
C ILE A 111 -12.24 -7.57 2.52
N ALA A 112 -13.44 -7.97 2.94
CA ALA A 112 -13.64 -8.86 4.07
C ALA A 112 -12.97 -10.22 3.82
N ARG A 113 -12.33 -10.75 4.86
CA ARG A 113 -11.60 -12.02 4.83
C ARG A 113 -12.25 -13.06 5.74
N PRO A 114 -13.44 -13.59 5.39
CA PRO A 114 -14.15 -14.55 6.23
C PRO A 114 -13.35 -15.84 6.48
N ASP A 115 -12.36 -16.13 5.64
CA ASP A 115 -11.39 -17.22 5.77
C ASP A 115 -10.47 -17.09 7.00
N ILE A 116 -10.25 -15.88 7.51
CA ILE A 116 -9.39 -15.63 8.68
C ILE A 116 -10.27 -15.28 9.88
N PRO A 117 -10.21 -16.03 10.99
CA PRO A 117 -10.91 -15.67 12.23
C PRO A 117 -10.57 -14.26 12.70
N LEU A 118 -11.55 -13.51 13.22
CA LEU A 118 -11.39 -12.12 13.63
C LEU A 118 -10.25 -11.93 14.64
N ASN A 119 -10.09 -12.84 15.60
CA ASN A 119 -9.01 -12.82 16.59
C ASN A 119 -7.60 -13.02 15.99
N ARG A 120 -7.49 -13.47 14.73
CA ARG A 120 -6.22 -13.61 14.00
C ARG A 120 -5.94 -12.44 13.05
N MET A 121 -6.90 -11.55 12.82
CA MET A 121 -6.72 -10.45 11.87
C MET A 121 -5.68 -9.41 12.32
N SER A 122 -5.61 -9.12 13.62
CA SER A 122 -4.60 -8.21 14.18
C SER A 122 -3.17 -8.71 13.98
N ALA A 123 -2.97 -10.03 13.99
CA ALA A 123 -1.66 -10.65 13.76
C ALA A 123 -1.12 -10.39 12.34
N LEU A 124 -1.97 -10.05 11.36
CA LEU A 124 -1.52 -9.66 10.02
C LEU A 124 -0.77 -8.31 10.01
N LEU A 125 -0.96 -7.49 11.03
CA LEU A 125 -0.29 -6.19 11.17
C LEU A 125 1.04 -6.31 11.90
N GLU A 126 1.19 -7.30 12.79
CA GLU A 126 2.35 -7.46 13.67
C GLU A 126 3.68 -7.57 12.93
N PRO A 127 3.81 -8.26 11.78
CA PRO A 127 5.06 -8.25 11.01
C PRO A 127 5.54 -6.86 10.62
N ARG A 128 4.63 -5.87 10.47
CA ARG A 128 4.98 -4.50 10.12
C ARG A 128 5.17 -3.59 11.33
N TYR A 129 4.44 -3.85 12.41
CA TYR A 129 4.34 -2.89 13.52
C TYR A 129 4.91 -3.40 14.85
N LEU A 130 5.02 -4.72 15.07
CA LEU A 130 5.45 -5.33 16.32
C LEU A 130 6.87 -5.92 16.22
N GLY A 131 7.74 -5.56 17.17
CA GLY A 131 9.09 -6.09 17.32
C GLY A 131 10.14 -5.01 17.58
N GLU A 132 11.40 -5.42 17.69
CA GLU A 132 12.52 -4.50 17.90
C GLU A 132 12.64 -3.48 16.76
N GLY A 133 12.84 -2.21 17.11
CA GLY A 133 12.95 -1.10 16.15
C GLY A 133 11.64 -0.71 15.45
N LYS A 134 10.50 -1.33 15.80
CA LYS A 134 9.18 -1.02 15.22
C LYS A 134 8.32 -0.17 16.16
N PRO A 135 7.20 0.40 15.67
CA PRO A 135 6.35 1.27 16.49
C PRO A 135 5.76 0.62 17.75
N TRP A 136 5.55 -0.69 17.75
CA TRP A 136 5.06 -1.47 18.90
C TRP A 136 6.14 -2.44 19.36
N SER A 137 6.41 -2.44 20.66
CA SER A 137 7.37 -3.33 21.31
C SER A 137 6.70 -4.55 21.94
N ALA A 138 5.45 -4.43 22.39
CA ALA A 138 4.73 -5.53 23.05
C ALA A 138 3.24 -5.58 22.66
N ARG A 139 2.73 -6.81 22.54
CA ARG A 139 1.29 -7.11 22.46
C ARG A 139 0.71 -7.19 23.87
N GLY A 140 -0.46 -6.62 24.06
CA GLY A 140 -1.18 -6.54 25.33
C GLY A 140 -2.53 -7.27 25.29
N PRO A 141 -3.47 -6.89 26.16
CA PRO A 141 -4.79 -7.51 26.27
C PRO A 141 -5.56 -7.48 24.94
N GLU A 142 -6.40 -8.49 24.76
CA GLU A 142 -7.32 -8.59 23.64
C GLU A 142 -8.71 -9.00 24.09
N ARG A 143 -9.73 -8.64 23.31
CA ARG A 143 -11.13 -9.03 23.56
C ARG A 143 -11.97 -8.99 22.30
N GLU A 144 -13.00 -9.83 22.29
CA GLU A 144 -14.08 -9.73 21.31
C GLU A 144 -15.04 -8.60 21.69
N MET A 145 -15.59 -7.92 20.68
CA MET A 145 -16.56 -6.84 20.86
C MET A 145 -17.41 -6.66 19.61
N ARG A 146 -18.25 -5.61 19.60
CA ARG A 146 -18.98 -5.17 18.40
C ARG A 146 -18.71 -3.71 18.10
N VAL A 147 -18.66 -3.38 16.82
CA VAL A 147 -18.59 -2.00 16.32
C VAL A 147 -19.70 -1.80 15.30
N SER A 148 -20.62 -0.88 15.59
CA SER A 148 -21.76 -0.57 14.71
C SER A 148 -22.57 -1.81 14.29
N GLY A 149 -22.74 -2.76 15.22
CA GLY A 149 -23.44 -4.02 14.99
C GLY A 149 -22.60 -5.14 14.38
N MET A 150 -21.41 -4.84 13.82
CA MET A 150 -20.49 -5.84 13.25
C MET A 150 -19.68 -6.55 14.35
N PRO A 151 -19.38 -7.86 14.20
CA PRO A 151 -18.43 -8.54 15.08
C PRO A 151 -17.04 -7.92 14.91
N ALA A 152 -16.33 -7.74 16.03
CA ALA A 152 -15.02 -7.12 16.05
C ALA A 152 -14.08 -7.74 17.08
N HIS A 153 -12.79 -7.58 16.87
CA HIS A 153 -11.74 -7.98 17.81
C HIS A 153 -10.83 -6.80 18.11
N GLU A 154 -10.57 -6.57 19.39
CA GLU A 154 -9.69 -5.54 19.90
C GLU A 154 -8.39 -6.17 20.40
N VAL A 155 -7.24 -5.55 20.08
CA VAL A 155 -5.94 -5.84 20.70
C VAL A 155 -5.25 -4.53 21.07
N GLN A 156 -4.64 -4.50 22.26
CA GLN A 156 -3.80 -3.38 22.68
C GLN A 156 -2.33 -3.69 22.44
N TYR A 157 -1.57 -2.65 22.13
CA TYR A 157 -0.13 -2.71 21.94
C TYR A 157 0.56 -1.59 22.72
N THR A 158 1.78 -1.87 23.16
CA THR A 158 2.66 -0.91 23.81
C THR A 158 3.86 -0.67 22.89
N GLY A 159 4.25 0.58 22.70
CA GLY A 159 5.46 0.99 21.98
C GLY A 159 6.41 1.74 22.90
N THR A 160 7.44 2.38 22.35
CA THR A 160 8.41 3.15 23.15
C THR A 160 7.77 4.41 23.74
N ASN A 161 7.00 5.16 22.94
CA ASN A 161 6.47 6.48 23.34
C ASN A 161 4.94 6.55 23.34
N ALA A 162 4.26 5.52 22.83
CA ALA A 162 2.81 5.49 22.69
C ALA A 162 2.25 4.09 22.95
N ARG A 163 0.96 4.05 23.29
CA ARG A 163 0.14 2.83 23.27
C ARG A 163 -0.81 2.89 22.09
N ALA A 164 -1.14 1.73 21.55
CA ALA A 164 -2.09 1.59 20.46
C ALA A 164 -3.25 0.66 20.85
N ARG A 165 -4.44 0.98 20.37
CA ARG A 165 -5.64 0.14 20.42
C ARG A 165 -6.04 -0.16 19.00
N VAL A 166 -5.94 -1.42 18.60
CA VAL A 166 -6.28 -1.89 17.25
C VAL A 166 -7.60 -2.63 17.33
N ILE A 167 -8.57 -2.22 16.53
CA ILE A 167 -9.86 -2.90 16.41
C ILE A 167 -10.04 -3.31 14.96
N VAL A 168 -10.32 -4.60 14.74
CA VAL A 168 -10.73 -5.11 13.44
C VAL A 168 -12.22 -5.47 13.52
N ALA A 169 -13.05 -4.82 12.71
CA ALA A 169 -14.48 -5.08 12.62
C ALA A 169 -14.83 -5.67 11.25
N ARG A 170 -15.60 -6.75 11.22
CA ARG A 170 -15.93 -7.48 9.98
C ARG A 170 -17.34 -7.17 9.49
N GLY A 171 -17.41 -6.51 8.35
CA GLY A 171 -18.60 -6.40 7.52
C GLY A 171 -18.75 -7.57 6.55
N GLN A 172 -19.85 -7.58 5.79
CA GLN A 172 -20.06 -8.57 4.72
C GLN A 172 -19.09 -8.44 3.56
N LYS A 173 -18.81 -7.19 3.16
CA LYS A 173 -17.98 -6.83 2.02
C LYS A 173 -16.61 -6.34 2.45
N TYR A 174 -16.51 -5.61 3.56
CA TYR A 174 -15.25 -5.03 4.03
C TYR A 174 -14.90 -5.40 5.47
N ASP A 175 -13.62 -5.67 5.71
CA ASP A 175 -13.00 -5.65 7.04
C ASP A 175 -12.47 -4.22 7.31
N TYR A 176 -12.83 -3.66 8.45
CA TYR A 176 -12.42 -2.33 8.89
C TYR A 176 -11.35 -2.44 9.98
N VAL A 177 -10.24 -1.74 9.82
CA VAL A 177 -9.16 -1.67 10.81
C VAL A 177 -9.10 -0.25 11.36
N LEU A 178 -9.36 -0.10 12.66
CA LEU A 178 -9.27 1.17 13.38
C LEU A 178 -8.11 1.10 14.37
N ILE A 179 -7.14 2.00 14.23
CA ILE A 179 -5.94 2.06 15.07
C ILE A 179 -5.94 3.41 15.79
N PHE A 180 -6.19 3.38 17.09
CA PHE A 180 -6.00 4.53 17.97
C PHE A 180 -4.59 4.50 18.57
N MET A 181 -3.92 5.65 18.60
CA MET A 181 -2.60 5.81 19.20
C MET A 181 -2.57 7.06 20.07
N ALA A 182 -2.01 6.94 21.27
CA ALA A 182 -1.82 8.06 22.18
C ALA A 182 -0.56 7.87 23.05
N PRO A 183 0.06 8.97 23.54
CA PRO A 183 1.18 8.90 24.49
C PRO A 183 0.81 8.12 25.76
N HIS A 184 1.77 7.39 26.34
CA HIS A 184 1.53 6.55 27.54
C HIS A 184 0.78 7.26 28.65
N HIS A 185 1.23 8.47 29.00
CA HIS A 185 0.70 9.26 30.10
C HIS A 185 -0.71 9.82 29.84
N GLN A 186 -1.19 9.78 28.60
CA GLN A 186 -2.52 10.26 28.22
C GLN A 186 -3.46 9.16 27.73
N TYR A 187 -2.93 7.97 27.39
CA TYR A 187 -3.69 6.90 26.75
C TYR A 187 -4.98 6.54 27.51
N VAL A 188 -4.89 6.33 28.83
CA VAL A 188 -6.07 6.00 29.65
C VAL A 188 -7.09 7.15 29.63
N LYS A 189 -6.60 8.39 29.75
CA LYS A 189 -7.44 9.58 29.73
C LYS A 189 -8.12 9.80 28.38
N LEU A 190 -7.46 9.44 27.27
CA LEU A 190 -7.95 9.69 25.91
C LEU A 190 -8.73 8.51 25.30
N ASN A 191 -8.82 7.36 25.97
CA ASN A 191 -9.58 6.21 25.45
C ASN A 191 -11.05 6.53 25.17
N HIS A 192 -11.67 7.37 26.00
CA HIS A 192 -13.08 7.76 25.82
C HIS A 192 -13.32 8.51 24.50
N GLU A 193 -12.31 9.23 23.99
CA GLU A 193 -12.40 9.92 22.69
C GLU A 193 -12.48 8.89 21.55
N PHE A 194 -11.69 7.81 21.64
CA PHE A 194 -11.74 6.73 20.67
C PHE A 194 -13.03 5.91 20.79
N ASP A 195 -13.51 5.64 22.00
CA ASP A 195 -14.81 5.00 22.21
C ASP A 195 -15.94 5.82 21.58
N TRP A 196 -15.89 7.15 21.71
CA TRP A 196 -16.83 8.04 21.03
C TRP A 196 -16.73 7.94 19.49
N VAL A 197 -15.51 7.91 18.93
CA VAL A 197 -15.31 7.70 17.48
C VAL A 197 -15.92 6.37 17.03
N LEU A 198 -15.76 5.30 17.82
CA LEU A 198 -16.34 3.98 17.52
C LEU A 198 -17.87 3.99 17.57
N GLN A 199 -18.47 4.72 18.50
CA GLN A 199 -19.93 4.87 18.59
C GLN A 199 -20.51 5.64 17.39
N GLN A 200 -19.77 6.61 16.86
CA GLN A 200 -20.19 7.41 15.71
C GLN A 200 -19.84 6.80 14.36
N PHE A 201 -18.99 5.76 14.34
CA PHE A 201 -18.61 5.07 13.11
C PHE A 201 -19.84 4.42 12.47
N LYS A 202 -20.03 4.65 11.16
CA LYS A 202 -21.07 3.99 10.38
C LYS A 202 -20.40 3.27 9.21
N PRO A 203 -20.40 1.93 9.14
CA PRO A 203 -19.83 1.21 8.02
C PRO A 203 -20.68 1.41 6.76
N ASN A 204 -20.22 0.86 5.63
CA ASN A 204 -21.05 0.77 4.43
C ASN A 204 -22.38 0.05 4.77
N ALA A 205 -23.51 0.55 4.26
CA ALA A 205 -24.81 -0.07 4.50
C ALA A 205 -24.86 -1.55 4.08
N LEU A 206 -24.14 -1.93 3.02
CA LEU A 206 -24.06 -3.33 2.54
C LEU A 206 -23.32 -4.26 3.52
N ASP A 207 -22.53 -3.72 4.44
CA ASP A 207 -21.81 -4.51 5.45
C ASP A 207 -22.69 -4.90 6.65
N LEU A 208 -23.85 -4.26 6.80
CA LEU A 208 -24.76 -4.47 7.94
C LEU A 208 -25.83 -5.54 7.66
N VAL A 209 -26.04 -5.92 6.40
CA VAL A 209 -27.10 -6.87 6.03
C VAL A 209 -26.58 -8.31 6.18
N PRO A 210 -27.20 -9.18 7.00
CA PRO A 210 -26.84 -10.59 6.99
C PRO A 210 -27.18 -11.19 5.62
N VAL A 211 -26.21 -11.78 4.92
CA VAL A 211 -26.47 -12.59 3.72
C VAL A 211 -27.43 -13.71 4.13
N LYS A 212 -28.67 -13.68 3.62
CA LYS A 212 -29.55 -14.85 3.64
C LYS A 212 -28.77 -16.01 3.02
N SER A 213 -28.59 -17.06 3.81
CA SER A 213 -27.83 -18.26 3.51
C SER A 213 -28.04 -18.73 2.06
N VAL A 214 -27.05 -18.51 1.20
CA VAL A 214 -27.02 -19.19 -0.10
C VAL A 214 -26.65 -20.65 0.20
N THR A 215 -27.65 -21.51 0.14
CA THR A 215 -27.51 -22.97 0.26
C THR A 215 -26.53 -23.45 -0.81
N PRO A 216 -25.57 -24.34 -0.49
CA PRO A 216 -24.68 -24.89 -1.49
C PRO A 216 -25.50 -25.68 -2.51
N TYR A 217 -25.27 -25.41 -3.80
CA TYR A 217 -25.87 -26.14 -4.91
C TYR A 217 -25.35 -27.59 -4.87
N ILE A 218 -26.11 -28.48 -4.24
CA ILE A 218 -25.90 -29.93 -4.33
C ILE A 218 -26.48 -30.37 -5.68
N SER A 219 -25.64 -30.48 -6.70
CA SER A 219 -25.96 -31.26 -7.89
C SER A 219 -25.91 -32.75 -7.53
N LYS A 220 -27.09 -33.35 -7.35
CA LYS A 220 -27.27 -34.80 -7.19
C LYS A 220 -27.21 -35.51 -8.56
N THR A 221 -26.47 -36.62 -8.54
CA THR A 221 -26.71 -37.91 -9.23
C THR A 221 -26.60 -38.03 -10.76
N SER A 222 -25.51 -38.69 -11.18
CA SER A 222 -25.60 -39.93 -11.98
C SER A 222 -24.45 -40.88 -11.60
N ASN A 223 -24.78 -42.17 -11.49
CA ASN A 223 -24.11 -43.27 -10.79
C ASN A 223 -22.70 -43.70 -11.25
N PRO A 224 -21.99 -44.53 -10.45
CA PRO A 224 -20.59 -44.92 -10.64
C PRO A 224 -20.43 -46.24 -11.41
N LYS A 225 -19.42 -46.33 -12.27
CA LYS A 225 -18.83 -47.61 -12.73
C LYS A 225 -17.30 -47.52 -12.80
N SER A 226 -16.69 -48.21 -11.84
CA SER A 226 -15.44 -48.99 -11.84
C SER A 226 -14.33 -48.71 -12.88
N VAL A 227 -13.18 -48.33 -12.32
CA VAL A 227 -11.82 -48.88 -12.53
C VAL A 227 -11.28 -49.01 -13.96
N SER A 228 -10.27 -48.21 -14.26
CA SER A 228 -9.06 -48.68 -14.95
C SER A 228 -7.86 -47.80 -14.60
N THR A 229 -6.94 -48.40 -13.85
CA THR A 229 -5.54 -48.02 -13.67
C THR A 229 -4.89 -47.76 -15.04
N ASN A 230 -4.30 -46.59 -15.25
CA ASN A 230 -3.25 -46.43 -16.26
C ASN A 230 -2.34 -45.21 -15.99
N ILE A 231 -1.17 -45.53 -15.43
CA ILE A 231 0.17 -45.15 -15.88
C ILE A 231 0.38 -43.67 -16.27
N LEU A 232 1.21 -43.02 -15.45
CA LEU A 232 2.12 -41.91 -15.76
C LEU A 232 2.42 -41.76 -17.27
N ARG A 233 1.96 -40.65 -17.86
CA ARG A 233 2.61 -40.05 -19.03
C ARG A 233 2.93 -38.58 -18.75
N PRO A 234 4.14 -38.12 -19.12
CA PRO A 234 4.56 -36.75 -18.93
C PRO A 234 3.77 -35.86 -19.90
N ILE A 235 3.11 -34.83 -19.36
CA ILE A 235 2.53 -33.79 -20.20
C ILE A 235 3.69 -32.90 -20.65
N SER A 236 4.17 -33.12 -21.87
CA SER A 236 5.09 -32.23 -22.56
C SER A 236 4.51 -30.81 -22.66
N PRO A 237 5.36 -29.76 -22.59
CA PRO A 237 4.93 -28.37 -22.65
C PRO A 237 4.65 -27.99 -24.10
N SER A 238 3.44 -28.27 -24.57
CA SER A 238 2.98 -27.80 -25.88
C SER A 238 1.47 -27.51 -25.90
N SER A 239 0.98 -26.84 -24.85
CA SER A 239 -0.20 -25.99 -25.04
C SER A 239 0.27 -24.71 -25.70
N LYS A 240 0.22 -24.72 -27.03
CA LYS A 240 0.39 -23.57 -27.92
C LYS A 240 -0.42 -22.38 -27.36
N PHE A 241 0.28 -21.37 -26.84
CA PHE A 241 -0.25 -20.01 -26.80
C PHE A 241 -0.37 -19.56 -28.25
N ASN A 242 -1.49 -19.89 -28.89
CA ASN A 242 -1.84 -19.29 -30.16
C ASN A 242 -1.98 -17.78 -29.91
N SER A 243 -1.12 -17.02 -30.57
CA SER A 243 -1.16 -15.56 -30.77
C SER A 243 -2.37 -15.13 -31.62
N GLY A 244 -3.53 -15.72 -31.35
CA GLY A 244 -4.81 -15.35 -31.94
C GLY A 244 -5.55 -14.43 -30.98
N LEU A 245 -5.54 -13.13 -31.26
CA LEU A 245 -6.37 -12.11 -30.60
C LEU A 245 -6.50 -12.33 -29.08
N MET A 246 -5.41 -12.13 -28.34
CA MET A 246 -5.55 -11.82 -26.92
C MET A 246 -6.48 -10.62 -26.86
N ARG A 247 -7.76 -10.84 -26.50
CA ARG A 247 -8.67 -9.74 -26.27
C ARG A 247 -8.01 -8.90 -25.19
N SER A 248 -7.68 -7.65 -25.53
CA SER A 248 -7.01 -6.74 -24.62
C SER A 248 -7.99 -5.69 -24.12
N GLN A 249 -7.77 -5.26 -22.88
CA GLN A 249 -8.38 -4.08 -22.30
C GLN A 249 -7.33 -2.97 -22.25
N ARG A 250 -7.79 -1.72 -22.16
CA ARG A 250 -6.91 -0.54 -22.10
C ARG A 250 -7.09 0.16 -20.77
N PHE A 251 -5.99 0.37 -20.07
CA PHE A 251 -5.88 1.29 -18.97
C PHE A 251 -5.35 2.62 -19.50
N SER A 252 -6.01 3.74 -19.19
CA SER A 252 -5.55 5.08 -19.58
C SER A 252 -5.89 6.08 -18.48
N GLU A 253 -4.91 6.83 -18.01
CA GLU A 253 -5.13 7.85 -16.99
C GLU A 253 -4.20 9.05 -17.22
N LEU A 254 -4.80 10.17 -17.61
CA LEU A 254 -4.07 11.39 -17.98
C LEU A 254 -3.19 11.92 -16.83
N GLN A 255 -3.68 11.84 -15.58
CA GLN A 255 -2.91 12.27 -14.40
C GLN A 255 -1.66 11.41 -14.18
N LEU A 256 -1.77 10.11 -14.45
CA LEU A 256 -0.64 9.19 -14.41
C LEU A 256 0.28 9.33 -15.63
N GLY A 257 -0.15 10.00 -16.69
CA GLY A 257 0.68 10.33 -17.84
C GLY A 257 1.05 9.11 -18.68
N TYR A 258 0.28 8.03 -18.62
CA TYR A 258 0.47 6.87 -19.49
C TYR A 258 -0.83 6.12 -19.74
N GLU A 259 -0.76 5.24 -20.72
CA GLU A 259 -1.74 4.19 -20.96
C GLU A 259 -1.04 2.88 -21.32
N ILE A 260 -1.74 1.77 -21.14
CA ILE A 260 -1.21 0.43 -21.39
C ILE A 260 -2.37 -0.53 -21.69
N GLN A 261 -2.15 -1.48 -22.58
CA GLN A 261 -3.06 -2.58 -22.80
C GLN A 261 -2.68 -3.78 -21.93
N TYR A 262 -3.67 -4.55 -21.52
CA TYR A 262 -3.48 -5.76 -20.71
C TYR A 262 -4.53 -6.83 -21.07
N PRO A 263 -4.29 -8.11 -20.80
CA PRO A 263 -5.24 -9.19 -21.15
C PRO A 263 -6.60 -9.06 -20.46
N VAL A 264 -7.70 -9.44 -21.13
CA VAL A 264 -9.06 -9.36 -20.54
C VAL A 264 -9.29 -10.26 -19.32
N ASP A 265 -8.50 -11.31 -19.18
CA ASP A 265 -8.54 -12.25 -18.07
C ASP A 265 -7.63 -11.83 -16.90
N TRP A 266 -6.87 -10.74 -17.09
CA TRP A 266 -6.10 -10.08 -16.05
C TRP A 266 -6.93 -8.98 -15.39
N GLU A 267 -6.69 -8.79 -14.10
CA GLU A 267 -7.25 -7.71 -13.30
C GLU A 267 -6.19 -6.64 -13.07
N PHE A 268 -6.63 -5.40 -12.88
CA PHE A 268 -5.74 -4.34 -12.43
C PHE A 268 -6.21 -3.74 -11.11
N ASN A 269 -5.25 -3.26 -10.33
CA ASN A 269 -5.48 -2.60 -9.05
C ASN A 269 -4.58 -1.36 -8.95
N LYS A 270 -5.19 -0.20 -8.68
CA LYS A 270 -4.44 1.02 -8.39
C LYS A 270 -3.96 1.00 -6.94
N ARG A 271 -2.64 1.09 -6.76
CA ARG A 271 -2.01 1.26 -5.44
C ARG A 271 -1.65 2.73 -5.24
N GLY A 272 -2.55 3.45 -4.57
CA GLY A 272 -2.42 4.89 -4.36
C GLY A 272 -2.57 5.70 -5.65
N GLN A 273 -2.08 6.94 -5.65
CA GLN A 273 -2.24 7.87 -6.79
C GLN A 273 -1.15 7.75 -7.87
N THR A 274 -0.20 6.83 -7.71
CA THR A 274 0.97 6.77 -8.59
C THR A 274 1.30 5.39 -9.12
N SER A 275 0.64 4.32 -8.67
CA SER A 275 1.00 2.96 -9.06
C SER A 275 -0.23 2.18 -9.52
N THR A 276 -0.07 1.39 -10.58
CA THR A 276 -1.07 0.45 -11.07
C THR A 276 -0.41 -0.91 -11.23
N ILE A 277 -1.08 -1.94 -10.73
CA ILE A 277 -0.63 -3.33 -10.79
C ILE A 277 -1.61 -4.10 -11.67
N PHE A 278 -1.09 -4.95 -12.55
CA PHE A 278 -1.82 -5.88 -13.39
C PHE A 278 -1.39 -7.31 -13.06
N SER A 279 -2.34 -8.22 -12.87
CA SER A 279 -2.08 -9.62 -12.57
C SER A 279 -3.22 -10.51 -13.06
N GLY A 280 -2.97 -11.81 -13.21
CA GLY A 280 -4.05 -12.78 -13.40
C GLY A 280 -4.97 -12.89 -12.18
N LYS A 281 -6.17 -13.43 -12.38
CA LYS A 281 -7.14 -13.68 -11.32
C LYS A 281 -6.57 -14.58 -10.22
N LYS A 282 -6.93 -14.29 -8.96
CA LYS A 282 -6.59 -15.15 -7.81
C LYS A 282 -6.95 -16.62 -8.06
N GLY A 283 -6.01 -17.52 -7.77
CA GLY A 283 -6.16 -18.96 -8.01
C GLY A 283 -5.63 -19.46 -9.36
N THR A 284 -5.19 -18.55 -10.24
CA THR A 284 -4.49 -18.91 -11.49
C THR A 284 -2.98 -18.79 -11.34
N LEU A 285 -2.22 -19.47 -12.20
CA LEU A 285 -0.75 -19.28 -12.27
C LEU A 285 -0.38 -17.82 -12.57
N ALA A 286 -1.20 -17.14 -13.39
CA ALA A 286 -0.99 -15.75 -13.77
C ALA A 286 -1.13 -14.77 -12.60
N HIS A 287 -1.69 -15.19 -11.45
CA HIS A 287 -1.80 -14.32 -10.28
C HIS A 287 -0.44 -13.94 -9.67
N ALA A 288 0.55 -14.83 -9.76
CA ALA A 288 1.90 -14.58 -9.25
C ALA A 288 2.76 -13.77 -10.25
N ALA A 289 2.31 -13.65 -11.50
CA ALA A 289 2.90 -12.79 -12.51
C ALA A 289 2.29 -11.38 -12.39
N ILE A 290 3.14 -10.41 -12.07
CA ILE A 290 2.74 -9.05 -11.75
C ILE A 290 3.43 -8.09 -12.68
N ILE A 291 2.65 -7.21 -13.30
CA ILE A 291 3.17 -6.06 -14.03
C ILE A 291 2.76 -4.81 -13.27
N GLY A 292 3.74 -4.02 -12.83
CA GLY A 292 3.54 -2.78 -12.11
C GLY A 292 4.00 -1.58 -12.92
N VAL A 293 3.16 -0.55 -13.03
CA VAL A 293 3.53 0.76 -13.58
C VAL A 293 3.40 1.83 -12.51
N GLN A 294 4.49 2.50 -12.17
CA GLN A 294 4.57 3.47 -11.09
C GLN A 294 5.18 4.80 -11.54
N ASN A 295 4.64 5.91 -11.01
CA ASN A 295 5.26 7.22 -11.05
C ASN A 295 6.01 7.51 -9.75
N ILE A 296 7.28 7.87 -9.87
CA ILE A 296 8.14 8.24 -8.74
C ILE A 296 8.57 9.69 -8.92
N GLN A 297 8.46 10.51 -7.89
CA GLN A 297 8.99 11.87 -7.85
C GLN A 297 10.08 11.94 -6.78
N PRO A 298 11.35 11.68 -7.14
CA PRO A 298 12.44 11.70 -6.17
C PRO A 298 12.69 13.10 -5.62
N ILE A 299 12.98 13.19 -4.33
CA ILE A 299 13.37 14.45 -3.69
C ILE A 299 14.62 15.02 -4.37
N GLY A 300 14.59 16.31 -4.65
CA GLY A 300 15.71 17.04 -5.26
C GLY A 300 15.90 16.79 -6.77
N ALA A 301 14.99 16.06 -7.43
CA ALA A 301 15.02 15.91 -8.88
C ALA A 301 14.75 17.25 -9.57
N ARG A 302 15.63 17.66 -10.49
CA ARG A 302 15.53 18.95 -11.20
C ARG A 302 14.72 18.87 -12.50
N ASN A 303 14.69 17.70 -13.12
CA ASN A 303 13.97 17.42 -14.37
C ASN A 303 13.69 15.91 -14.47
N GLY A 304 12.98 15.48 -15.51
CA GLY A 304 12.61 14.07 -15.70
C GLY A 304 13.80 13.11 -15.82
N ASN A 305 14.90 13.53 -16.45
CA ASN A 305 16.08 12.68 -16.61
C ASN A 305 16.81 12.47 -15.26
N ASP A 306 16.93 13.53 -14.46
CA ASP A 306 17.45 13.46 -13.09
C ASP A 306 16.52 12.62 -12.21
N ALA A 307 15.20 12.78 -12.35
CA ALA A 307 14.21 11.94 -11.67
C ALA A 307 14.38 10.46 -12.02
N ALA A 308 14.56 10.10 -13.30
CA ALA A 308 14.74 8.71 -13.71
C ALA A 308 16.02 8.10 -13.10
N LYS A 309 17.14 8.84 -13.11
CA LYS A 309 18.40 8.42 -12.49
C LYS A 309 18.25 8.20 -10.98
N ARG A 310 17.63 9.14 -10.27
CA ARG A 310 17.40 9.05 -8.82
C ARG A 310 16.44 7.91 -8.46
N ALA A 311 15.34 7.78 -9.20
CA ALA A 311 14.37 6.72 -9.01
C ALA A 311 15.00 5.33 -9.22
N PHE A 312 15.87 5.19 -10.22
CA PHE A 312 16.62 3.95 -10.45
C PHE A 312 17.49 3.59 -9.23
N ASN A 313 18.31 4.54 -8.75
CA ASN A 313 19.17 4.32 -7.58
C ASN A 313 18.34 3.96 -6.33
N GLN A 314 17.28 4.72 -6.06
CA GLN A 314 16.37 4.46 -4.94
C GLN A 314 15.74 3.07 -5.01
N MET A 315 15.28 2.64 -6.19
CA MET A 315 14.67 1.34 -6.37
C MET A 315 15.68 0.20 -6.21
N ARG A 316 16.88 0.35 -6.78
CA ARG A 316 17.97 -0.63 -6.64
C ARG A 316 18.34 -0.83 -5.17
N ASP A 317 18.54 0.27 -4.45
CA ASP A 317 18.88 0.24 -3.02
C ASP A 317 17.72 -0.34 -2.19
N SER A 318 16.47 0.01 -2.52
CA SER A 318 15.30 -0.55 -1.86
C SER A 318 15.17 -2.05 -2.06
N ILE A 319 15.48 -2.59 -3.25
CA ILE A 319 15.46 -4.03 -3.49
C ILE A 319 16.59 -4.69 -2.71
N GLY A 320 17.82 -4.16 -2.80
CA GLY A 320 18.99 -4.68 -2.09
C GLY A 320 18.79 -4.80 -0.57
N ASN A 321 18.04 -3.87 0.02
CA ASN A 321 17.76 -3.88 1.45
C ASN A 321 16.56 -4.76 1.85
N ALA A 322 15.69 -5.13 0.91
CA ALA A 322 14.40 -5.77 1.19
C ALA A 322 14.37 -7.29 0.94
N VAL A 323 15.35 -7.82 0.21
CA VAL A 323 15.35 -9.21 -0.27
C VAL A 323 16.65 -9.92 0.07
N ARG A 324 16.63 -11.25 0.00
CA ARG A 324 17.84 -12.08 0.11
C ARG A 324 18.29 -12.53 -1.27
N ASP A 325 19.55 -12.93 -1.38
CA ASP A 325 20.14 -13.54 -2.57
C ASP A 325 19.94 -12.72 -3.86
N LEU A 326 20.00 -11.38 -3.75
CA LEU A 326 19.84 -10.50 -4.89
C LEU A 326 20.97 -10.72 -5.91
N THR A 327 20.62 -11.10 -7.13
CA THR A 327 21.52 -11.23 -8.27
C THR A 327 21.07 -10.29 -9.37
N ILE A 328 22.00 -9.49 -9.91
CA ILE A 328 21.74 -8.62 -11.06
C ILE A 328 22.18 -9.37 -12.33
N HIS A 329 21.24 -9.66 -13.23
CA HIS A 329 21.50 -10.34 -14.50
C HIS A 329 21.85 -9.37 -15.63
N SER A 330 21.23 -8.18 -15.61
CA SER A 330 21.55 -7.10 -16.55
C SER A 330 21.25 -5.76 -15.92
N ASP A 331 22.04 -4.76 -16.28
CA ASP A 331 21.84 -3.35 -15.95
C ASP A 331 22.35 -2.54 -17.15
N THR A 332 21.45 -2.08 -18.01
CA THR A 332 21.80 -1.47 -19.29
C THR A 332 20.95 -0.23 -19.56
N GLU A 333 21.47 0.66 -20.41
CA GLU A 333 20.69 1.77 -20.92
C GLU A 333 19.48 1.25 -21.74
N TRP A 334 18.41 2.02 -21.71
CA TRP A 334 17.20 1.72 -22.46
C TRP A 334 16.64 3.01 -23.07
N ILE A 335 16.18 2.94 -24.32
CA ILE A 335 15.57 4.10 -24.99
C ILE A 335 14.11 3.78 -25.27
N TYR A 336 13.22 4.57 -24.67
CA TYR A 336 11.82 4.60 -25.06
C TYR A 336 11.72 5.27 -26.42
N GLN A 337 11.21 4.56 -27.43
CA GLN A 337 10.98 5.14 -28.75
C GLN A 337 9.59 4.78 -29.26
N ARG A 338 8.63 5.69 -29.10
CA ARG A 338 7.23 5.51 -29.52
C ARG A 338 6.53 6.86 -29.65
N ASP A 339 5.61 6.98 -30.61
CA ASP A 339 4.79 8.20 -30.81
C ASP A 339 5.59 9.50 -30.90
N GLY A 340 6.77 9.46 -31.54
CA GLY A 340 7.67 10.62 -31.64
C GLY A 340 8.43 10.97 -30.35
N HIS A 341 8.22 10.24 -29.26
CA HIS A 341 9.02 10.36 -28.04
C HIS A 341 10.28 9.52 -28.14
N ARG A 342 11.42 10.14 -27.82
CA ARG A 342 12.70 9.45 -27.57
C ARG A 342 13.15 9.79 -26.16
N LEU A 343 12.91 8.90 -25.20
CA LEU A 343 13.20 9.16 -23.78
C LEU A 343 14.32 8.24 -23.31
N PRO A 344 15.42 8.79 -22.76
CA PRO A 344 16.46 7.96 -22.17
C PRO A 344 15.95 7.32 -20.88
N GLY A 345 16.42 6.12 -20.62
CA GLY A 345 16.05 5.32 -19.48
C GLY A 345 17.08 4.25 -19.17
N ARG A 346 16.73 3.39 -18.25
CA ARG A 346 17.57 2.28 -17.80
C ARG A 346 16.70 1.07 -17.56
N GLN A 347 17.22 -0.10 -17.92
CA GLN A 347 16.57 -1.36 -17.63
C GLN A 347 17.47 -2.21 -16.74
N VAL A 348 16.85 -2.98 -15.87
CA VAL A 348 17.55 -3.93 -15.01
C VAL A 348 16.76 -5.22 -14.91
N MET A 349 17.45 -6.34 -15.00
CA MET A 349 16.92 -7.66 -14.72
C MET A 349 17.60 -8.20 -13.47
N VAL A 350 16.81 -8.57 -12.47
CA VAL A 350 17.31 -9.13 -11.21
C VAL A 350 16.58 -10.41 -10.85
N SER A 351 17.23 -11.28 -10.09
CA SER A 351 16.58 -12.34 -9.33
C SER A 351 16.85 -12.15 -7.83
N TYR A 352 15.94 -12.65 -7.00
CA TYR A 352 16.06 -12.58 -5.55
C TYR A 352 15.17 -13.61 -4.87
N THR A 353 15.45 -13.90 -3.61
CA THR A 353 14.61 -14.74 -2.75
C THR A 353 13.74 -13.87 -1.85
N HIS A 354 12.43 -14.07 -1.89
CA HIS A 354 11.48 -13.44 -0.98
C HIS A 354 10.52 -14.50 -0.42
N ASP A 355 10.34 -14.51 0.91
CA ASP A 355 9.64 -15.57 1.65
C ASP A 355 10.01 -17.02 1.24
N GLY A 356 11.28 -17.22 0.86
CA GLY A 356 11.83 -18.52 0.41
C GLY A 356 11.37 -18.99 -0.97
N GLU A 357 10.69 -18.14 -1.74
CA GLU A 357 10.48 -18.34 -3.16
C GLU A 357 11.42 -17.43 -3.97
N SER A 358 12.00 -17.96 -5.04
CA SER A 358 12.85 -17.20 -5.94
C SER A 358 11.99 -16.49 -6.99
N PHE A 359 12.22 -15.19 -7.12
CA PHE A 359 11.55 -14.33 -8.08
C PHE A 359 12.55 -13.77 -9.06
N ARG A 360 12.06 -13.49 -10.27
CA ARG A 360 12.76 -12.68 -11.25
C ARG A 360 11.95 -11.44 -11.55
N LYS A 361 12.66 -10.32 -11.69
CA LYS A 361 12.09 -9.00 -11.90
C LYS A 361 12.81 -8.27 -13.01
N HIS A 362 12.06 -7.84 -14.01
CA HIS A 362 12.49 -6.89 -15.05
C HIS A 362 11.94 -5.52 -14.68
N MET A 363 12.77 -4.47 -14.70
CA MET A 363 12.34 -3.10 -14.50
C MET A 363 12.88 -2.20 -15.59
N ILE A 364 12.07 -1.23 -16.00
CA ILE A 364 12.42 -0.17 -16.93
C ILE A 364 12.03 1.17 -16.30
N ILE A 365 12.97 2.09 -16.19
CA ILE A 365 12.76 3.41 -15.63
C ILE A 365 13.04 4.44 -16.73
N ILE A 366 12.08 5.31 -17.01
CA ILE A 366 12.20 6.40 -17.98
C ILE A 366 11.75 7.73 -17.40
N ALA A 367 12.25 8.82 -17.96
CA ALA A 367 11.81 10.17 -17.61
C ALA A 367 10.37 10.42 -18.07
N ARG A 368 9.57 11.12 -17.26
CA ARG A 368 8.39 11.81 -17.79
C ARG A 368 8.86 12.99 -18.63
N PRO A 369 8.32 13.23 -19.84
CA PRO A 369 8.78 14.31 -20.73
C PRO A 369 8.76 15.71 -20.10
N LYS A 370 7.86 15.96 -19.15
CA LYS A 370 7.76 17.23 -18.41
C LYS A 370 7.75 16.98 -16.90
N GLY A 371 8.34 17.90 -16.14
CA GLY A 371 8.37 17.88 -14.69
C GLY A 371 9.51 17.07 -14.10
N THR A 372 9.32 16.60 -12.86
CA THR A 372 10.35 15.92 -12.04
C THR A 372 9.94 14.48 -11.68
N VAL A 373 9.13 13.86 -12.53
CA VAL A 373 8.59 12.51 -12.34
C VAL A 373 9.32 11.52 -13.25
N ALA A 374 9.59 10.33 -12.73
CA ALA A 374 10.02 9.15 -13.47
C ALA A 374 8.86 8.15 -13.58
N HIS A 375 8.75 7.51 -14.73
CA HIS A 375 7.88 6.36 -14.94
C HIS A 375 8.69 5.07 -14.77
N VAL A 376 8.14 4.13 -14.01
CA VAL A 376 8.73 2.82 -13.75
C VAL A 376 7.75 1.76 -14.22
N TRP A 377 8.14 0.98 -15.22
CA TRP A 377 7.46 -0.26 -15.58
C TRP A 377 8.23 -1.42 -14.97
N SER A 378 7.54 -2.43 -14.45
CA SER A 378 8.18 -3.62 -13.92
C SER A 378 7.34 -4.86 -14.18
N PHE A 379 8.01 -5.97 -14.43
CA PHE A 379 7.42 -7.31 -14.51
C PHE A 379 8.11 -8.18 -13.46
N THR A 380 7.35 -8.86 -12.63
CA THR A 380 7.84 -9.77 -11.58
C THR A 380 7.06 -11.06 -11.63
N ALA A 381 7.73 -12.20 -11.56
CA ALA A 381 7.10 -13.51 -11.48
C ALA A 381 8.02 -14.48 -10.73
N PRO A 382 7.48 -15.58 -10.16
CA PRO A 382 8.30 -16.69 -9.71
C PRO A 382 9.26 -17.12 -10.81
N GLU A 383 10.50 -17.45 -10.44
CA GLU A 383 11.57 -17.84 -11.38
C GLU A 383 11.09 -18.92 -12.38
N LYS A 384 10.35 -19.91 -11.86
CA LYS A 384 9.78 -21.02 -12.64
C LYS A 384 8.71 -20.61 -13.66
N GLN A 385 8.06 -19.46 -13.45
CA GLN A 385 6.95 -18.98 -14.27
C GLN A 385 7.35 -17.79 -15.15
N PHE A 386 8.51 -17.18 -14.89
CA PHE A 386 8.93 -15.95 -15.57
C PHE A 386 8.95 -16.09 -17.09
N ALA A 387 9.56 -17.15 -17.61
CA ALA A 387 9.63 -17.40 -19.05
C ALA A 387 8.25 -17.61 -19.69
N ALA A 388 7.31 -18.24 -18.97
CA ALA A 388 5.96 -18.49 -19.47
C ALA A 388 5.13 -17.21 -19.60
N PHE A 389 5.33 -16.22 -18.72
CA PHE A 389 4.61 -14.95 -18.73
C PHE A 389 5.36 -13.80 -19.42
N GLN A 390 6.63 -14.01 -19.80
CA GLN A 390 7.44 -13.01 -20.48
C GLN A 390 6.84 -12.52 -21.82
N PRO A 391 6.19 -13.36 -22.65
CA PRO A 391 5.50 -12.87 -23.84
C PRO A 391 4.38 -11.86 -23.51
N ILE A 392 3.53 -12.17 -22.52
CA ILE A 392 2.46 -11.25 -22.08
C ILE A 392 3.05 -9.95 -21.55
N ALA A 393 4.11 -10.02 -20.75
CA ALA A 393 4.78 -8.82 -20.24
C ALA A 393 5.40 -7.97 -21.36
N SER A 394 5.95 -8.62 -22.39
CA SER A 394 6.51 -7.94 -23.56
C SER A 394 5.43 -7.25 -24.37
N ASP A 395 4.27 -7.90 -24.56
CA ASP A 395 3.12 -7.31 -25.25
C ASP A 395 2.59 -6.09 -24.48
N MET A 396 2.44 -6.20 -23.16
CA MET A 396 2.02 -5.07 -22.33
C MET A 396 3.03 -3.91 -22.40
N LEU A 397 4.33 -4.17 -22.28
CA LEU A 397 5.38 -3.15 -22.45
C LEU A 397 5.34 -2.52 -23.85
N SER A 398 5.07 -3.33 -24.88
CA SER A 398 4.94 -2.88 -26.28
C SER A 398 3.72 -1.97 -26.50
N SER A 399 2.71 -2.05 -25.62
CA SER A 399 1.54 -1.18 -25.65
C SER A 399 1.65 0.05 -24.74
N TRP A 400 2.67 0.11 -23.88
CA TRP A 400 2.84 1.17 -22.89
C TRP A 400 3.14 2.54 -23.55
N LYS A 401 2.15 3.42 -23.57
CA LYS A 401 2.26 4.73 -24.22
C LYS A 401 2.35 5.84 -23.17
N ILE A 402 3.35 6.72 -23.32
CA ILE A 402 3.52 7.89 -22.46
C ILE A 402 2.66 9.03 -23.01
N LEU A 403 1.81 9.60 -22.16
CA LEU A 403 0.87 10.66 -22.50
C LEU A 403 1.49 12.01 -22.11
N LEU A 404 1.33 13.00 -22.98
CA LEU A 404 1.63 14.39 -22.63
C LEU A 404 0.44 14.98 -21.86
N ALA A 405 0.70 15.54 -20.68
CA ALA A 405 -0.27 16.43 -20.05
C ALA A 405 -0.45 17.66 -20.97
N LYS A 406 -1.68 17.88 -21.45
CA LYS A 406 -2.04 19.16 -22.08
C LYS A 406 -1.92 20.23 -21.01
N VAL A 407 -1.04 21.21 -21.26
CA VAL A 407 -1.00 22.42 -20.45
C VAL A 407 -2.25 23.22 -20.82
N HIS A 408 -3.06 23.58 -19.82
CA HIS A 408 -4.06 24.63 -19.95
C HIS A 408 -3.52 25.86 -19.24
#